data_AF-A0A1J1GZT0-F1
#
_entry.id   AF-A0A1J1GZT0-F1
#
_cell.length_a   1.000
_cell.length_b   1.000
_cell.length_c   1.000
_cell.angle_alpha   90.00
_cell.angle_beta   90.00
_cell.angle_gamma   90.00
#
_symmetry.space_group_name_H-M   'P 1'
#
loop_
_entity.id
_entity.type
_entity.pdbx_description
1 polymer ?
#
loop_
_entity_poly.entity_id
_entity_poly.type
_entity_poly.pdbx_seq_one_letter_code
_entity_poly.pdbx_strand_id
1 'polypeptide(L)'
;MALLYNEGCENFEEDSAICRMSICSIKQNKFEKSFCNLDKKLVKVHRPLNNVSNDISRNIFKYERYVPYRSSRIIILSDNNQDGIVFLYEYNIYNDPYPTKTYLCRLRNINQTAALCESVDIYYLDKRLYFSSYDFISEKNDQPLKHLKNPNHKIIKSKYKDLFIKEHSCHHIKTRYISRRSCMYAICEKKNEDYMLCSDANYSGKLIFLDDRNPINRKFIYLPEGCLKIYPNFACNAYFCEIHAKDNFFPCEYKEISAIKDIMPYSKRSEVMPIKQQIVHHEDNLSASALFAMTLMPFLILFVFFWCYIYKYFKKRRRRKIY
;
A
#
# COMPACT_ATOMS: atom_id res chain seq x y z
N MET A 1 -5.45 8.00 2.88
CA MET A 1 -4.37 7.39 2.08
C MET A 1 -4.67 7.54 0.59
N ALA A 2 -3.64 7.75 -0.20
CA ALA A 2 -3.68 7.82 -1.65
C ALA A 2 -2.53 7.02 -2.26
N LEU A 3 -2.71 6.52 -3.48
CA LEU A 3 -1.63 6.01 -4.31
C LEU A 3 -1.15 7.15 -5.20
N LEU A 4 0.14 7.43 -5.17
CA LEU A 4 0.84 8.19 -6.17
C LEU A 4 1.38 7.22 -7.22
N TYR A 5 1.11 7.51 -8.48
CA TYR A 5 1.72 6.87 -9.64
C TYR A 5 2.61 7.87 -10.36
N ASN A 6 3.84 7.48 -10.65
CA ASN A 6 4.90 8.32 -11.17
C ASN A 6 5.46 7.73 -12.46
N GLU A 7 5.27 8.45 -13.57
CA GLU A 7 5.81 8.08 -14.89
C GLU A 7 7.16 8.77 -15.17
N GLY A 8 7.62 9.64 -14.27
CA GLY A 8 8.87 10.38 -14.38
C GLY A 8 8.68 11.89 -14.44
N CYS A 9 9.81 12.60 -14.40
CA CYS A 9 9.86 14.06 -14.51
C CYS A 9 10.86 14.49 -15.57
N GLU A 10 10.47 15.47 -16.37
CA GLU A 10 11.35 16.14 -17.32
C GLU A 10 12.13 17.24 -16.54
N ASN A 11 13.46 17.21 -16.65
CA ASN A 11 14.39 18.15 -15.99
C ASN A 11 14.13 18.36 -14.49
N PHE A 12 14.10 17.27 -13.70
CA PHE A 12 13.71 17.35 -12.29
C PHE A 12 14.49 18.41 -11.49
N GLU A 13 15.77 18.63 -11.76
CA GLU A 13 16.64 19.55 -11.00
C GLU A 13 16.30 21.05 -11.21
N GLU A 14 15.59 21.41 -12.28
CA GLU A 14 15.24 22.79 -12.58
C GLU A 14 13.99 23.26 -11.80
N ASP A 15 13.93 24.56 -11.48
CA ASP A 15 12.80 25.18 -10.77
C ASP A 15 11.48 25.17 -11.56
N SER A 16 11.54 24.83 -12.85
CA SER A 16 10.41 24.66 -13.76
C SER A 16 10.08 23.20 -14.07
N ALA A 17 10.65 22.23 -13.33
CA ALA A 17 10.43 20.81 -13.60
C ALA A 17 8.94 20.45 -13.68
N ILE A 18 8.62 19.64 -14.69
CA ILE A 18 7.28 19.13 -14.92
C ILE A 18 7.32 17.62 -14.76
N CYS A 19 6.48 17.10 -13.86
CA CYS A 19 6.37 15.68 -13.57
C CYS A 19 5.08 15.09 -14.13
N ARG A 20 5.16 13.89 -14.70
CA ARG A 20 4.00 13.07 -15.06
C ARG A 20 3.63 12.21 -13.86
N MET A 21 2.90 12.82 -12.94
CA MET A 21 2.52 12.19 -11.68
C MET A 21 1.03 12.29 -11.44
N SER A 22 0.43 11.19 -11.00
CA SER A 22 -0.99 11.11 -10.71
C SER A 22 -1.22 10.59 -9.31
N ILE A 23 -1.89 11.38 -8.48
CA ILE A 23 -2.37 10.92 -7.18
C ILE A 23 -3.85 10.50 -7.26
N CYS A 24 -4.19 9.41 -6.58
CA CYS A 24 -5.56 8.90 -6.49
C CYS A 24 -5.88 8.44 -5.07
N SER A 25 -7.05 8.84 -4.58
CA SER A 25 -7.53 8.41 -3.26
C SER A 25 -7.84 6.92 -3.28
N ILE A 26 -7.31 6.19 -2.30
CA ILE A 26 -7.64 4.77 -2.14
C ILE A 26 -8.96 4.69 -1.37
N LYS A 27 -9.97 4.05 -1.97
CA LYS A 27 -11.26 3.82 -1.33
C LYS A 27 -11.16 2.60 -0.41
N GLN A 28 -11.39 2.79 0.89
CA GLN A 28 -11.36 1.70 1.88
C GLN A 28 -12.49 0.69 1.69
N ASN A 29 -13.63 1.12 1.16
CA ASN A 29 -14.76 0.24 0.88
C ASN A 29 -14.38 -0.80 -0.18
N LYS A 30 -14.50 -2.10 0.16
CA LYS A 30 -14.14 -3.23 -0.72
C LYS A 30 -14.95 -3.23 -2.02
N PHE A 31 -16.18 -2.74 -2.01
CA PHE A 31 -17.07 -2.71 -3.18
C PHE A 31 -16.86 -1.50 -4.10
N GLU A 32 -16.09 -0.49 -3.67
CA GLU A 32 -15.80 0.68 -4.49
C GLU A 32 -14.49 0.49 -5.25
N LYS A 33 -14.57 0.53 -6.58
CA LYS A 33 -13.38 0.56 -7.43
C LYS A 33 -12.57 1.83 -7.16
N SER A 34 -11.25 1.68 -7.06
CA SER A 34 -10.32 2.82 -7.00
C SER A 34 -9.70 3.03 -8.38
N PHE A 35 -9.71 4.26 -8.86
CA PHE A 35 -9.22 4.61 -10.18
C PHE A 35 -8.17 5.72 -10.08
N CYS A 36 -7.08 5.56 -10.82
CA CYS A 36 -6.09 6.59 -11.07
C CYS A 36 -6.19 7.01 -12.53
N ASN A 37 -6.80 8.17 -12.77
CA ASN A 37 -6.83 8.75 -14.10
C ASN A 37 -5.46 9.38 -14.41
N LEU A 38 -4.77 8.81 -15.40
CA LEU A 38 -3.43 9.21 -15.84
C LEU A 38 -3.45 10.37 -16.84
N ASP A 39 -4.56 10.54 -17.56
CA ASP A 39 -4.56 11.20 -18.86
C ASP A 39 -4.42 12.73 -18.87
N LYS A 40 -4.17 13.40 -17.73
CA LYS A 40 -4.07 14.87 -17.65
C LYS A 40 -3.28 15.40 -16.45
N LYS A 41 -2.09 14.91 -16.14
CA LYS A 41 -1.37 15.40 -14.93
C LYS A 41 0.11 15.60 -15.12
N LEU A 42 0.43 16.56 -16.00
CA LEU A 42 1.65 17.34 -15.83
C LEU A 42 1.48 18.17 -14.56
N VAL A 43 2.34 17.91 -13.58
CA VAL A 43 2.32 18.56 -12.28
C VAL A 43 3.59 19.37 -12.15
N LYS A 44 3.44 20.69 -11.93
CA LYS A 44 4.58 21.58 -11.74
C LYS A 44 5.23 21.30 -10.39
N VAL A 45 6.55 21.23 -10.39
CA VAL A 45 7.36 21.16 -9.17
C VAL A 45 7.61 22.58 -8.66
N HIS A 46 7.48 22.76 -7.36
CA HIS A 46 7.82 23.99 -6.66
C HIS A 46 8.84 23.67 -5.57
N ARG A 47 9.96 24.40 -5.57
CA ARG A 47 10.98 24.36 -4.54
C ARG A 47 10.93 25.65 -3.74
N PRO A 48 10.53 25.62 -2.46
CA PRO A 48 10.59 26.79 -1.61
C PRO A 48 12.05 27.20 -1.38
N LEU A 49 12.36 28.49 -1.52
CA LEU A 49 13.72 29.03 -1.35
C LEU A 49 14.25 28.95 0.09
N ASN A 50 13.36 28.81 1.09
CA ASN A 50 13.70 28.76 2.52
C ASN A 50 12.98 27.60 3.23
N ASN A 51 13.61 26.42 3.27
CA ASN A 51 13.12 25.24 4.00
C ASN A 51 13.65 25.12 5.44
N VAL A 52 14.27 26.18 5.99
CA VAL A 52 14.96 26.19 7.31
C VAL A 52 14.08 25.68 8.47
N SER A 53 12.75 25.75 8.33
CA SER A 53 11.81 25.28 9.35
C SER A 53 11.57 23.76 9.35
N ASN A 54 11.94 23.07 8.26
CA ASN A 54 11.80 21.63 8.07
C ASN A 54 13.02 20.88 8.59
N ASP A 55 12.81 19.70 9.15
CA ASP A 55 13.86 18.76 9.53
C ASP A 55 13.47 17.37 9.00
N ILE A 56 13.61 17.21 7.69
CA ILE A 56 13.23 15.99 6.98
C ILE A 56 14.09 14.80 7.43
N SER A 57 15.32 15.05 7.89
CA SER A 57 16.19 14.03 8.49
C SER A 57 15.55 13.37 9.73
N ARG A 58 14.58 14.05 10.37
CA ARG A 58 13.80 13.54 11.51
C ARG A 58 12.32 13.29 11.18
N ASN A 59 11.93 13.37 9.90
CA ASN A 59 10.56 13.35 9.42
C ASN A 59 9.68 14.44 10.09
N ILE A 60 10.21 15.66 10.16
CA ILE A 60 9.49 16.80 10.70
C ILE A 60 9.42 17.87 9.63
N PHE A 61 8.23 18.45 9.44
CA PHE A 61 8.06 19.59 8.53
C PHE A 61 7.04 20.56 9.10
N LYS A 62 7.07 21.82 8.66
CA LYS A 62 6.02 22.78 8.97
C LYS A 62 5.03 22.80 7.82
N TYR A 63 3.75 22.58 8.12
CA TYR A 63 2.72 22.64 7.08
C TYR A 63 2.26 24.08 6.90
N GLU A 64 2.78 24.75 5.87
CA GLU A 64 2.51 26.17 5.63
C GLU A 64 1.52 26.36 4.47
N ARG A 65 0.91 27.56 4.43
CA ARG A 65 0.12 27.98 3.28
C ARG A 65 1.03 28.52 2.19
N TYR A 66 1.08 27.82 1.08
CA TYR A 66 1.83 28.26 -0.11
C TYR A 66 0.99 29.21 -0.97
N VAL A 67 1.67 29.96 -1.84
CA VAL A 67 1.04 30.94 -2.76
C VAL A 67 -0.07 30.25 -3.56
N PRO A 68 -1.25 30.87 -3.74
CA PRO A 68 -2.34 30.29 -4.52
C PRO A 68 -1.91 29.78 -5.89
N TYR A 69 -2.36 28.57 -6.25
CA TYR A 69 -2.07 27.97 -7.55
C TYR A 69 -3.29 27.16 -8.02
N ARG A 70 -3.84 27.58 -9.18
CA ARG A 70 -5.10 27.06 -9.74
C ARG A 70 -4.96 25.67 -10.39
N SER A 71 -3.94 24.92 -10.05
CA SER A 71 -3.70 23.60 -10.61
C SER A 71 -3.02 22.72 -9.56
N SER A 72 -2.96 21.42 -9.82
CA SER A 72 -2.20 20.53 -8.94
C SER A 72 -0.71 20.84 -9.03
N ARG A 73 0.01 20.77 -7.92
CA ARG A 73 1.47 20.96 -7.87
C ARG A 73 2.14 20.07 -6.82
N ILE A 74 3.44 19.90 -6.98
CA ILE A 74 4.31 19.23 -6.03
C ILE A 74 5.17 20.28 -5.34
N ILE A 75 5.28 20.20 -4.01
CA ILE A 75 6.11 21.08 -3.21
C ILE A 75 7.18 20.24 -2.53
N ILE A 76 8.42 20.42 -2.97
CA ILE A 76 9.56 19.64 -2.45
C ILE A 76 9.91 20.15 -1.06
N LEU A 77 9.93 19.23 -0.09
CA LEU A 77 10.31 19.51 1.29
C LEU A 77 11.75 19.07 1.61
N SER A 78 12.28 18.09 0.89
CA SER A 78 13.63 17.57 1.06
C SER A 78 14.67 18.44 0.36
N ASP A 79 15.77 18.73 1.04
CA ASP A 79 16.85 19.59 0.51
C ASP A 79 17.81 18.83 -0.44
N ASN A 80 17.82 17.50 -0.39
CA ASN A 80 18.58 16.65 -1.31
C ASN A 80 17.75 15.44 -1.76
N ASN A 81 18.20 14.78 -2.82
CA ASN A 81 17.58 13.56 -3.36
C ASN A 81 18.28 12.28 -2.87
N GLN A 82 19.33 12.38 -2.05
CA GLN A 82 20.15 11.23 -1.64
C GLN A 82 19.43 10.30 -0.66
N ASP A 83 18.63 10.88 0.25
CA ASP A 83 17.89 10.15 1.29
C ASP A 83 16.40 9.97 0.93
N GLY A 84 16.08 10.08 -0.35
CA GLY A 84 14.73 10.09 -0.87
C GLY A 84 14.09 11.47 -0.87
N ILE A 85 13.07 11.61 -1.69
CA ILE A 85 12.40 12.86 -2.02
C ILE A 85 11.10 12.90 -1.23
N VAL A 86 10.97 13.86 -0.31
CA VAL A 86 9.74 14.09 0.47
C VAL A 86 9.06 15.34 -0.04
N PHE A 87 7.76 15.26 -0.31
CA PHE A 87 7.03 16.37 -0.91
C PHE A 87 5.54 16.35 -0.57
N LEU A 88 4.94 17.54 -0.65
CA LEU A 88 3.50 17.69 -0.62
C LEU A 88 2.96 17.65 -2.05
N TYR A 89 1.96 16.80 -2.28
CA TYR A 89 1.13 16.85 -3.47
C TYR A 89 -0.13 17.66 -3.14
N GLU A 90 -0.22 18.86 -3.69
CA GLU A 90 -1.43 19.69 -3.63
C GLU A 90 -2.36 19.30 -4.77
N TYR A 91 -3.46 18.61 -4.44
CA TYR A 91 -4.45 18.13 -5.38
C TYR A 91 -5.55 19.17 -5.59
N ASN A 92 -5.63 19.70 -6.80
CA ASN A 92 -6.59 20.72 -7.19
C ASN A 92 -7.15 20.39 -8.58
N ILE A 93 -8.38 19.89 -8.62
CA ILE A 93 -9.08 19.52 -9.87
C ILE A 93 -10.11 20.54 -10.31
N TYR A 94 -10.53 21.43 -9.42
CA TYR A 94 -11.54 22.45 -9.68
C TYR A 94 -10.94 23.81 -10.06
N ASN A 95 -9.61 23.88 -10.15
CA ASN A 95 -8.84 25.09 -10.42
C ASN A 95 -9.10 26.20 -9.39
N ASP A 96 -9.41 25.80 -8.15
CA ASP A 96 -9.65 26.70 -7.03
C ASP A 96 -8.34 27.43 -6.65
N PRO A 97 -8.40 28.57 -5.95
CA PRO A 97 -7.19 29.24 -5.45
C PRO A 97 -6.34 28.37 -4.52
N TYR A 98 -6.97 27.43 -3.81
CA TYR A 98 -6.36 26.54 -2.84
C TYR A 98 -6.65 25.07 -3.19
N PRO A 99 -5.74 24.14 -2.83
CA PRO A 99 -5.95 22.73 -3.13
C PRO A 99 -7.15 22.16 -2.37
N THR A 100 -7.90 21.29 -3.04
CA THR A 100 -9.01 20.56 -2.42
C THR A 100 -8.49 19.58 -1.37
N LYS A 101 -7.32 18.98 -1.60
CA LYS A 101 -6.62 18.08 -0.67
C LYS A 101 -5.12 18.21 -0.81
N THR A 102 -4.41 18.02 0.29
CA THR A 102 -2.95 17.91 0.30
C THR A 102 -2.55 16.54 0.81
N TYR A 103 -1.58 15.92 0.14
CA TYR A 103 -1.01 14.62 0.54
C TYR A 103 0.49 14.76 0.76
N LEU A 104 1.01 14.13 1.81
CA LEU A 104 2.44 13.98 2.01
C LEU A 104 2.88 12.66 1.39
N CYS A 105 3.88 12.75 0.51
CA CYS A 105 4.42 11.64 -0.24
C CYS A 105 5.93 11.54 0.00
N ARG A 106 6.46 10.33 -0.21
CA ARG A 106 7.89 10.05 -0.28
C ARG A 106 8.16 9.18 -1.50
N LEU A 107 9.26 9.44 -2.18
CA LEU A 107 9.86 8.55 -3.15
C LEU A 107 11.29 8.24 -2.71
N ARG A 108 11.73 6.99 -2.76
CA ARG A 108 13.14 6.64 -2.49
C ARG A 108 14.07 7.24 -3.54
N ASN A 109 13.62 7.31 -4.78
CA ASN A 109 14.28 7.99 -5.89
C ASN A 109 13.24 8.49 -6.90
N ILE A 110 13.64 9.39 -7.80
CA ILE A 110 12.71 10.01 -8.77
C ILE A 110 12.12 9.02 -9.78
N ASN A 111 12.76 7.86 -9.98
CA ASN A 111 12.31 6.82 -10.92
C ASN A 111 11.36 5.82 -10.27
N GLN A 112 11.11 5.93 -8.96
CA GLN A 112 10.18 5.05 -8.26
C GLN A 112 8.76 5.28 -8.78
N THR A 113 8.16 4.22 -9.31
CA THR A 113 6.90 4.30 -10.08
C THR A 113 5.66 4.47 -9.23
N ALA A 114 5.70 4.09 -7.94
CA ALA A 114 4.56 4.19 -7.05
C ALA A 114 4.94 4.52 -5.61
N ALA A 115 4.04 5.21 -4.90
CA ALA A 115 4.15 5.45 -3.48
C ALA A 115 2.77 5.52 -2.80
N LEU A 116 2.72 5.19 -1.51
CA LEU A 116 1.55 5.42 -0.67
C LEU A 116 1.70 6.74 0.09
N CYS A 117 0.83 7.68 -0.22
CA CYS A 117 0.79 8.98 0.41
C CYS A 117 -0.32 9.04 1.46
N GLU A 118 -0.12 9.88 2.46
CA GLU A 118 -1.13 10.16 3.48
C GLU A 118 -1.67 11.58 3.36
N SER A 119 -2.97 11.75 3.60
CA SER A 119 -3.61 13.06 3.54
C SER A 119 -3.20 13.89 4.75
N VAL A 120 -2.81 15.13 4.52
CA VAL A 120 -2.55 16.11 5.58
C VAL A 120 -3.87 16.77 5.94
N ASP A 121 -4.21 16.81 7.22
CA ASP A 121 -5.40 17.50 7.70
C ASP A 121 -5.21 19.03 7.55
N ILE A 122 -6.22 19.72 7.01
CA ILE A 122 -6.20 21.18 6.87
C ILE A 122 -6.12 21.88 8.24
N TYR A 123 -6.63 21.27 9.31
CA TYR A 123 -6.53 21.80 10.67
C TYR A 123 -5.11 21.75 11.25
N TYR A 124 -4.17 21.16 10.51
CA TYR A 124 -2.75 21.15 10.84
C TYR A 124 -1.97 22.29 10.19
N LEU A 125 -2.64 23.19 9.47
CA LEU A 125 -2.01 24.38 8.90
C LEU A 125 -1.28 25.20 9.98
N ASP A 126 -0.12 25.71 9.61
CA ASP A 126 0.84 26.46 10.42
C ASP A 126 1.46 25.69 11.60
N LYS A 127 1.15 24.39 11.75
CA LYS A 127 1.74 23.54 12.79
C LYS A 127 2.97 22.81 12.26
N ARG A 128 3.91 22.55 13.17
CA ARG A 128 4.96 21.56 12.96
C ARG A 128 4.37 20.17 13.06
N LEU A 129 4.57 19.37 12.03
CA LEU A 129 4.07 18.02 11.90
C LEU A 129 5.23 17.02 11.92
N TYR A 130 4.89 15.85 12.39
CA TYR A 130 5.71 14.67 12.46
C TYR A 130 5.05 13.57 11.64
N PHE A 131 5.85 12.69 11.02
CA PHE A 131 5.36 11.54 10.27
C PHE A 131 6.30 10.32 10.33
N SER A 132 5.73 9.15 10.11
CA SER A 132 6.46 7.90 9.89
C SER A 132 6.67 7.68 8.38
N SER A 133 7.83 7.16 7.99
CA SER A 133 8.12 6.81 6.60
C SER A 133 8.66 5.39 6.47
N TYR A 134 8.31 4.73 5.37
CA TYR A 134 8.65 3.34 5.12
C TYR A 134 9.12 3.17 3.67
N ASP A 135 10.19 2.43 3.46
CA ASP A 135 10.63 1.99 2.13
C ASP A 135 10.55 0.45 2.07
N PHE A 136 9.75 -0.07 1.14
CA PHE A 136 9.57 -1.51 0.91
C PHE A 136 10.43 -1.95 -0.26
N ILE A 137 11.47 -2.71 0.05
CA ILE A 137 12.47 -3.13 -0.92
C ILE A 137 12.52 -4.65 -1.05
N SER A 138 12.94 -5.14 -2.20
CA SER A 138 13.17 -6.56 -2.41
C SER A 138 14.37 -7.03 -1.58
N GLU A 139 14.33 -8.27 -1.08
CA GLU A 139 15.49 -8.88 -0.41
C GLU A 139 16.73 -8.92 -1.31
N LYS A 140 16.53 -9.01 -2.63
CA LYS A 140 17.60 -8.98 -3.64
C LYS A 140 18.23 -7.60 -3.81
N ASN A 141 17.64 -6.56 -3.23
CA ASN A 141 18.14 -5.20 -3.31
C ASN A 141 19.11 -4.92 -2.16
N ASP A 142 20.40 -4.92 -2.49
CA ASP A 142 21.48 -4.73 -1.51
C ASP A 142 21.89 -3.28 -1.30
N GLN A 143 21.31 -2.31 -2.01
CA GLN A 143 21.66 -0.90 -1.82
C GLN A 143 21.08 -0.36 -0.52
N PRO A 144 21.88 -0.14 0.54
CA PRO A 144 21.39 0.51 1.74
C PRO A 144 21.25 2.01 1.46
N LEU A 145 20.21 2.65 2.01
CA LEU A 145 20.21 4.10 2.16
C LEU A 145 21.29 4.44 3.20
N LYS A 146 22.46 4.89 2.74
CA LYS A 146 23.68 5.01 3.57
C LYS A 146 23.61 6.12 4.63
N HIS A 147 22.66 7.06 4.54
CA HIS A 147 22.71 8.30 5.35
C HIS A 147 21.48 8.56 6.23
N LEU A 148 20.39 7.80 6.07
CA LEU A 148 19.18 7.98 6.85
C LEU A 148 19.32 7.43 8.27
N LYS A 149 19.66 8.30 9.24
CA LYS A 149 19.65 8.03 10.70
C LYS A 149 18.36 8.53 11.36
N ASN A 150 17.22 8.29 10.71
CA ASN A 150 15.93 8.74 11.21
C ASN A 150 15.23 7.60 11.98
N PRO A 151 14.94 7.74 13.29
CA PRO A 151 14.18 6.74 14.02
C PRO A 151 12.81 6.49 13.38
N ASN A 152 12.21 7.51 12.79
CA ASN A 152 10.86 7.44 12.25
C ASN A 152 10.81 6.90 10.82
N HIS A 153 11.94 6.43 10.31
CA HIS A 153 12.05 5.79 9.02
C HIS A 153 12.38 4.29 9.18
N LYS A 154 11.67 3.45 8.43
CA LYS A 154 11.91 2.01 8.37
C LYS A 154 12.15 1.55 6.94
N ILE A 155 13.20 0.77 6.75
CA ILE A 155 13.40 -0.01 5.52
C ILE A 155 12.93 -1.42 5.82
N ILE A 156 11.97 -1.90 5.03
CA ILE A 156 11.39 -3.23 5.16
C ILE A 156 11.85 -4.04 3.97
N LYS A 157 12.66 -5.06 4.23
CA LYS A 157 13.05 -6.05 3.22
C LYS A 157 11.95 -7.09 3.14
N SER A 158 11.36 -7.22 1.97
CA SER A 158 10.23 -8.10 1.70
C SER A 158 10.57 -9.14 0.66
N LYS A 159 10.16 -10.38 0.94
CA LYS A 159 10.07 -11.43 -0.06
C LYS A 159 8.81 -11.23 -0.88
N TYR A 160 8.97 -10.89 -2.15
CA TYR A 160 7.86 -10.77 -3.08
C TYR A 160 7.43 -12.14 -3.60
N LYS A 161 6.14 -12.30 -3.81
CA LYS A 161 5.52 -13.54 -4.28
C LYS A 161 5.28 -13.46 -5.78
N ASP A 162 5.33 -14.60 -6.45
CA ASP A 162 4.95 -14.69 -7.85
C ASP A 162 3.41 -14.70 -7.96
N LEU A 163 2.86 -13.52 -8.26
CA LEU A 163 1.43 -13.30 -8.37
C LEU A 163 0.98 -13.28 -9.83
N PHE A 164 -0.20 -13.82 -10.08
CA PHE A 164 -0.89 -13.79 -11.35
C PHE A 164 -2.27 -13.18 -11.16
N ILE A 165 -2.70 -12.35 -12.10
CA ILE A 165 -4.05 -11.79 -12.15
C ILE A 165 -4.87 -12.47 -13.24
N LYS A 166 -6.17 -12.65 -12.98
CA LYS A 166 -7.15 -13.10 -13.97
C LYS A 166 -8.44 -12.32 -13.82
N GLU A 167 -8.96 -11.81 -14.92
CA GLU A 167 -10.35 -11.34 -14.99
C GLU A 167 -11.28 -12.53 -15.14
N HIS A 168 -12.21 -12.68 -14.20
CA HIS A 168 -13.18 -13.77 -14.16
C HIS A 168 -14.54 -13.31 -14.68
N SER A 169 -15.62 -13.65 -13.99
CA SER A 169 -16.99 -13.29 -14.33
C SER A 169 -17.24 -11.79 -14.24
N CYS A 170 -17.95 -11.27 -15.24
CA CYS A 170 -18.48 -9.92 -15.22
C CYS A 170 -20.00 -9.96 -15.13
N HIS A 171 -20.56 -9.21 -14.20
CA HIS A 171 -21.98 -9.04 -14.04
C HIS A 171 -22.39 -7.63 -14.46
N HIS A 172 -23.49 -7.53 -15.19
CA HIS A 172 -24.10 -6.27 -15.52
C HIS A 172 -25.03 -5.85 -14.37
N ILE A 173 -24.63 -4.81 -13.63
CA ILE A 173 -25.44 -4.25 -12.54
C ILE A 173 -26.29 -3.14 -13.13
N LYS A 174 -27.60 -3.36 -13.18
CA LYS A 174 -28.59 -2.37 -13.62
C LYS A 174 -29.51 -2.01 -12.45
N THR A 175 -29.55 -0.73 -12.12
CA THR A 175 -30.52 -0.10 -11.22
C THR A 175 -31.28 0.96 -12.01
N ARG A 176 -32.26 1.65 -11.39
CA ARG A 176 -33.02 2.73 -12.04
C ARG A 176 -32.13 3.86 -12.59
N TYR A 177 -30.97 4.11 -11.96
CA TYR A 177 -30.10 5.25 -12.29
C TYR A 177 -28.69 4.85 -12.76
N ILE A 178 -28.29 3.58 -12.57
CA ILE A 178 -26.91 3.13 -12.82
C ILE A 178 -26.94 1.85 -13.63
N SER A 179 -26.24 1.86 -14.77
CA SER A 179 -25.98 0.69 -15.60
C SER A 179 -24.47 0.53 -15.72
N ARG A 180 -23.88 -0.46 -15.05
CA ARG A 180 -22.43 -0.68 -15.08
C ARG A 180 -22.04 -2.15 -15.12
N ARG A 181 -20.99 -2.46 -15.88
CA ARG A 181 -20.34 -3.77 -15.89
C ARG A 181 -19.34 -3.85 -14.72
N SER A 182 -19.56 -4.80 -13.83
CA SER A 182 -18.65 -5.09 -12.72
C SER A 182 -18.02 -6.46 -12.93
N CYS A 183 -16.68 -6.51 -12.98
CA CYS A 183 -15.93 -7.73 -13.17
C CYS A 183 -15.22 -8.12 -11.86
N MET A 184 -15.18 -9.42 -11.60
CA MET A 184 -14.37 -10.00 -10.54
C MET A 184 -12.95 -10.23 -11.06
N TYR A 185 -11.95 -9.93 -10.23
CA TYR A 185 -10.55 -10.18 -10.54
C TYR A 185 -9.99 -11.12 -9.46
N ALA A 186 -9.33 -12.18 -9.90
CA ALA A 186 -8.65 -13.11 -9.02
C ALA A 186 -7.15 -12.82 -9.01
N ILE A 187 -6.54 -12.81 -7.82
CA ILE A 187 -5.09 -12.83 -7.61
C ILE A 187 -4.71 -14.22 -7.15
N CYS A 188 -3.76 -14.83 -7.85
CA CYS A 188 -3.30 -16.19 -7.62
C CYS A 188 -1.81 -16.22 -7.32
N GLU A 189 -1.43 -16.93 -6.25
CA GLU A 189 -0.04 -17.18 -5.88
C GLU A 189 0.40 -18.51 -6.49
N LYS A 190 1.49 -18.51 -7.28
CA LYS A 190 2.10 -19.73 -7.79
C LYS A 190 3.08 -20.29 -6.76
N LYS A 191 2.77 -21.46 -6.19
CA LYS A 191 3.68 -22.13 -5.23
C LYS A 191 4.56 -23.20 -5.88
N ASN A 192 4.04 -23.88 -6.90
CA ASN A 192 4.69 -24.91 -7.72
C ASN A 192 4.07 -24.87 -9.14
N GLU A 193 4.54 -25.70 -10.08
CA GLU A 193 4.03 -25.70 -11.48
C GLU A 193 2.51 -25.95 -11.58
N ASP A 194 1.92 -26.73 -10.66
CA ASP A 194 0.51 -27.17 -10.76
C ASP A 194 -0.48 -26.46 -9.81
N TYR A 195 0.00 -25.76 -8.79
CA TYR A 195 -0.87 -25.23 -7.73
C TYR A 195 -0.88 -23.69 -7.68
N MET A 196 -2.02 -23.13 -8.07
CA MET A 196 -2.35 -21.71 -7.91
C MET A 196 -3.40 -21.52 -6.80
N LEU A 197 -3.02 -20.85 -5.72
CA LEU A 197 -3.98 -20.43 -4.69
C LEU A 197 -4.55 -19.08 -5.07
N CYS A 198 -5.81 -19.07 -5.48
CA CYS A 198 -6.51 -17.88 -5.96
C CYS A 198 -7.43 -17.28 -4.90
N SER A 199 -7.48 -15.96 -4.86
CA SER A 199 -8.40 -15.18 -4.02
C SER A 199 -8.98 -14.02 -4.82
N ASP A 200 -10.19 -13.57 -4.48
CA ASP A 200 -10.71 -12.33 -5.07
C ASP A 200 -9.86 -11.14 -4.60
N ALA A 201 -9.33 -10.40 -5.57
CA ALA A 201 -8.41 -9.29 -5.36
C ALA A 201 -8.99 -8.17 -4.49
N ASN A 202 -10.30 -7.96 -4.49
CA ASN A 202 -10.97 -6.96 -3.64
C ASN A 202 -11.17 -7.44 -2.19
N TYR A 203 -11.03 -8.75 -1.94
CA TYR A 203 -11.10 -9.31 -0.59
C TYR A 203 -9.72 -9.50 0.04
N SER A 204 -8.72 -9.89 -0.76
CA SER A 204 -7.33 -10.07 -0.32
C SER A 204 -6.50 -8.78 -0.37
N GLY A 205 -7.03 -7.71 -0.95
CA GLY A 205 -6.38 -6.41 -1.03
C GLY A 205 -7.23 -5.36 -1.74
N LYS A 206 -6.58 -4.56 -2.58
CA LYS A 206 -7.21 -3.53 -3.40
C LYS A 206 -6.58 -3.47 -4.78
N LEU A 207 -7.41 -3.49 -5.81
CA LEU A 207 -7.01 -3.12 -7.16
C LEU A 207 -7.27 -1.63 -7.41
N ILE A 208 -6.24 -0.94 -7.85
CA ILE A 208 -6.28 0.44 -8.30
C ILE A 208 -6.07 0.44 -9.81
N PHE A 209 -7.11 0.83 -10.54
CA PHE A 209 -7.11 0.83 -12.01
C PHE A 209 -6.29 2.03 -12.50
N LEU A 210 -5.29 1.78 -13.33
CA LEU A 210 -4.45 2.79 -13.97
C LEU A 210 -5.04 3.07 -15.35
N ASP A 211 -5.83 4.14 -15.45
CA ASP A 211 -6.62 4.51 -16.62
C ASP A 211 -7.73 3.49 -17.03
N ASP A 212 -8.90 3.99 -17.43
CA ASP A 212 -10.10 3.18 -17.77
C ASP A 212 -10.49 3.34 -19.25
N ARG A 213 -9.70 4.10 -20.04
CA ARG A 213 -10.07 4.41 -21.43
C ARG A 213 -9.80 3.28 -22.41
N ASN A 214 -8.87 2.37 -22.08
CA ASN A 214 -8.59 1.21 -22.92
C ASN A 214 -9.23 -0.06 -22.32
N PRO A 215 -10.39 -0.50 -22.82
CA PRO A 215 -11.05 -1.69 -22.30
C PRO A 215 -10.30 -2.99 -22.63
N ILE A 216 -9.36 -2.95 -23.58
CA ILE A 216 -8.59 -4.11 -24.07
C ILE A 216 -7.38 -4.37 -23.18
N ASN A 217 -6.61 -3.32 -22.87
CA ASN A 217 -5.41 -3.41 -22.03
C ASN A 217 -5.66 -2.69 -20.70
N ARG A 218 -5.96 -3.44 -19.65
CA ARG A 218 -6.20 -2.86 -18.33
C ARG A 218 -4.98 -3.03 -17.46
N LYS A 219 -4.52 -1.92 -16.88
CA LYS A 219 -3.38 -1.86 -15.97
C LYS A 219 -3.87 -1.62 -14.55
N PHE A 220 -3.22 -2.27 -13.58
CA PHE A 220 -3.61 -2.19 -12.18
C PHE A 220 -2.37 -2.07 -11.30
N ILE A 221 -2.52 -1.34 -10.20
CA ILE A 221 -1.69 -1.56 -9.01
C ILE A 221 -2.53 -2.38 -8.04
N TYR A 222 -2.05 -3.57 -7.70
CA TYR A 222 -2.56 -4.39 -6.63
C TYR A 222 -1.82 -4.09 -5.33
N LEU A 223 -2.59 -3.71 -4.30
CA LEU A 223 -2.12 -3.50 -2.94
C LEU A 223 -2.72 -4.59 -2.04
N PRO A 224 -1.92 -5.53 -1.50
CA PRO A 224 -2.40 -6.50 -0.53
C PRO A 224 -3.02 -5.83 0.70
N GLU A 225 -3.87 -6.56 1.43
CA GLU A 225 -4.56 -6.03 2.62
C GLU A 225 -3.59 -5.42 3.66
N GLY A 226 -2.36 -5.95 3.77
CA GLY A 226 -1.31 -5.41 4.63
C GLY A 226 -0.99 -3.94 4.37
N CYS A 227 -1.03 -3.50 3.11
CA CYS A 227 -0.83 -2.11 2.70
C CYS A 227 -1.92 -1.16 3.22
N LEU A 228 -3.11 -1.69 3.50
CA LEU A 228 -4.29 -0.90 3.86
C LEU A 228 -4.45 -0.79 5.38
N LYS A 229 -3.79 -1.66 6.15
CA LYS A 229 -3.84 -1.67 7.61
C LYS A 229 -3.11 -0.48 8.22
N ILE A 230 -3.57 -0.07 9.40
CA ILE A 230 -3.11 1.15 10.08
C ILE A 230 -2.00 0.82 11.10
N TYR A 231 -2.01 -0.31 11.83
CA TYR A 231 -0.94 -0.70 12.78
C TYR A 231 -0.96 -2.21 13.13
N PRO A 232 0.11 -2.80 13.74
CA PRO A 232 1.50 -2.31 13.89
C PRO A 232 2.53 -3.00 12.97
N ASN A 233 2.12 -4.02 12.21
CA ASN A 233 2.99 -4.74 11.26
C ASN A 233 2.69 -4.24 9.84
N PHE A 234 3.05 -2.99 9.57
CA PHE A 234 2.82 -2.38 8.28
C PHE A 234 3.73 -3.03 7.22
N ALA A 235 3.17 -3.99 6.49
CA ALA A 235 3.81 -4.72 5.42
C ALA A 235 3.09 -4.43 4.11
N CYS A 236 3.80 -3.91 3.10
CA CYS A 236 3.19 -3.56 1.83
C CYS A 236 4.05 -3.97 0.63
N ASN A 237 3.70 -5.12 0.05
CA ASN A 237 4.31 -5.60 -1.18
C ASN A 237 3.36 -5.25 -2.33
N ALA A 238 3.61 -4.16 -3.03
CA ALA A 238 2.77 -3.74 -4.15
C ALA A 238 3.14 -4.49 -5.44
N TYR A 239 2.14 -4.67 -6.31
CA TYR A 239 2.32 -5.33 -7.60
C TYR A 239 1.66 -4.51 -8.71
N PHE A 240 2.34 -4.40 -9.84
CA PHE A 240 1.79 -3.92 -11.09
C PHE A 240 1.31 -5.10 -11.91
N CYS A 241 0.08 -5.05 -12.40
CA CYS A 241 -0.51 -6.11 -13.20
C CYS A 241 -1.09 -5.52 -14.49
N GLU A 242 -0.98 -6.25 -15.59
CA GLU A 242 -1.59 -5.88 -16.87
C GLU A 242 -2.34 -7.09 -17.45
N ILE A 243 -3.57 -6.86 -17.93
CA ILE A 243 -4.36 -7.90 -18.59
C ILE A 243 -4.73 -7.44 -20.00
N HIS A 244 -4.69 -8.40 -20.92
CA HIS A 244 -5.00 -8.19 -22.34
C HIS A 244 -6.14 -9.07 -22.84
N ALA A 245 -6.59 -10.02 -22.02
CA ALA A 245 -7.67 -10.94 -22.36
C ALA A 245 -8.44 -11.37 -21.10
N LYS A 246 -9.72 -11.70 -21.29
CA LYS A 246 -10.55 -12.28 -20.24
C LYS A 246 -10.16 -13.74 -20.01
N ASP A 247 -10.38 -14.23 -18.80
CA ASP A 247 -10.23 -15.62 -18.37
C ASP A 247 -8.81 -16.24 -18.45
N ASN A 248 -7.81 -15.46 -18.89
CA ASN A 248 -6.39 -15.83 -18.91
C ASN A 248 -5.65 -15.32 -17.66
N PHE A 249 -4.58 -16.02 -17.27
CA PHE A 249 -3.68 -15.58 -16.21
C PHE A 249 -2.55 -14.74 -16.78
N PHE A 250 -2.30 -13.60 -16.16
CA PHE A 250 -1.19 -12.70 -16.49
C PHE A 250 -0.30 -12.50 -15.28
N PRO A 251 1.03 -12.55 -15.43
CA PRO A 251 1.95 -12.31 -14.32
C PRO A 251 1.86 -10.85 -13.88
N CYS A 252 2.00 -10.63 -12.57
CA CYS A 252 2.17 -9.30 -11.99
C CYS A 252 3.65 -9.07 -11.67
N GLU A 253 4.14 -7.88 -11.99
CA GLU A 253 5.47 -7.42 -11.64
C GLU A 253 5.46 -6.80 -10.25
N TYR A 254 6.36 -7.20 -9.36
CA TYR A 254 6.48 -6.52 -8.07
C TYR A 254 6.99 -5.09 -8.25
N LYS A 255 6.56 -4.18 -7.38
CA LYS A 255 7.02 -2.79 -7.36
C LYS A 255 7.48 -2.43 -5.95
N GLU A 256 8.75 -2.01 -5.84
CA GLU A 256 9.26 -1.36 -4.64
C GLU A 256 8.55 -0.01 -4.47
N ILE A 257 8.07 0.27 -3.26
CA ILE A 257 7.34 1.49 -2.97
C ILE A 257 7.83 2.12 -1.66
N SER A 258 7.54 3.40 -1.53
CA SER A 258 7.65 4.15 -0.30
C SER A 258 6.26 4.46 0.23
N ALA A 259 6.14 4.62 1.54
CA ALA A 259 4.90 4.95 2.19
C ALA A 259 5.10 5.98 3.30
N ILE A 260 4.13 6.88 3.44
CA ILE A 260 3.99 7.80 4.56
C ILE A 260 2.80 7.37 5.42
N LYS A 261 2.99 7.44 6.75
CA LYS A 261 1.94 7.19 7.75
C LYS A 261 2.09 8.15 8.93
N ASP A 262 1.05 8.20 9.76
CA ASP A 262 1.05 8.80 11.09
C ASP A 262 1.35 10.29 11.11
N ILE A 263 0.81 11.04 10.13
CA ILE A 263 0.96 12.49 10.13
C ILE A 263 0.20 13.09 11.32
N MET A 264 0.93 13.75 12.22
CA MET A 264 0.34 14.38 13.41
C MET A 264 1.14 15.61 13.89
N PRO A 265 0.53 16.47 14.71
CA PRO A 265 1.23 17.60 15.33
C PRO A 265 2.41 17.14 16.20
N TYR A 266 3.53 17.85 16.09
CA TYR A 266 4.75 17.56 16.86
C TYR A 266 4.52 17.57 18.37
N SER A 267 3.58 18.38 18.87
CA SER A 267 3.21 18.42 20.29
C SER A 267 2.62 17.11 20.81
N LYS A 268 2.06 16.24 19.94
CA LYS A 268 1.51 14.93 20.31
C LYS A 268 2.52 13.78 20.18
N ARG A 269 3.78 14.09 19.82
CA ARG A 269 4.82 13.08 19.57
C ARG A 269 5.09 12.16 20.76
N SER A 270 4.91 12.65 21.99
CA SER A 270 5.09 11.85 23.22
C SER A 270 4.12 10.67 23.35
N GLU A 271 3.01 10.65 22.60
CA GLU A 271 2.05 9.54 22.58
C GLU A 271 2.48 8.40 21.63
N VAL A 272 3.48 8.63 20.76
CA VAL A 272 3.95 7.64 19.79
C VAL A 272 5.35 7.19 20.17
N MET A 273 5.50 5.91 20.50
CA MET A 273 6.83 5.35 20.77
C MET A 273 7.70 5.53 19.53
N PRO A 274 8.92 6.10 19.67
CA PRO A 274 9.83 6.25 18.55
C PRO A 274 10.07 4.87 17.95
N ILE A 275 9.82 4.78 16.65
CA ILE A 275 10.15 3.60 15.90
C ILE A 275 11.67 3.42 16.03
N LYS A 276 12.16 2.30 16.57
CA LYS A 276 13.59 2.01 16.48
C LYS A 276 13.89 1.74 15.00
N GLN A 277 14.96 2.33 14.47
CA GLN A 277 15.50 1.91 13.17
C GLN A 277 15.78 0.42 13.24
N GLN A 278 14.99 -0.32 12.48
CA GLN A 278 15.16 -1.75 12.31
C GLN A 278 14.96 -2.01 10.83
N ILE A 279 15.96 -2.61 10.20
CA ILE A 279 15.72 -3.37 8.98
C ILE A 279 14.87 -4.54 9.44
N VAL A 280 13.57 -4.47 9.20
CA VAL A 280 12.65 -5.54 9.57
C VAL A 280 12.59 -6.48 8.38
N HIS A 281 13.05 -7.71 8.59
CA HIS A 281 12.78 -8.80 7.67
C HIS A 281 11.37 -9.29 7.96
N HIS A 282 10.46 -9.10 7.01
CA HIS A 282 9.18 -9.80 7.05
C HIS A 282 9.38 -11.18 6.43
N GLU A 283 9.74 -12.15 7.28
CA GLU A 283 9.44 -13.54 6.97
C GLU A 283 7.92 -13.67 6.94
N ASP A 284 7.39 -14.21 5.84
CA ASP A 284 5.99 -14.57 5.73
C ASP A 284 5.64 -15.45 6.92
N ASN A 285 4.90 -14.88 7.88
CA ASN A 285 4.33 -15.60 9.00
C ASN A 285 3.69 -16.88 8.47
N LEU A 286 4.08 -18.01 9.08
CA LEU A 286 3.57 -19.37 8.86
C LEU A 286 2.23 -19.37 8.13
N SER A 287 2.21 -20.00 6.95
CA SER A 287 1.03 -20.12 6.08
C SER A 287 -0.26 -20.32 6.89
N ALA A 288 -1.38 -19.73 6.46
CA ALA A 288 -2.67 -19.89 7.15
C ALA A 288 -2.98 -21.37 7.46
N SER A 289 -2.61 -22.29 6.56
CA SER A 289 -2.62 -23.74 6.76
C SER A 289 -1.79 -24.23 7.95
N ALA A 290 -0.61 -23.69 8.18
CA ALA A 290 0.25 -24.02 9.33
C ALA A 290 -0.30 -23.46 10.64
N LEU A 291 -0.87 -22.24 10.62
CA LEU A 291 -1.57 -21.66 11.78
C LEU A 291 -2.84 -22.44 12.14
N PHE A 292 -3.60 -22.86 11.14
CA PHE A 292 -4.73 -23.77 11.33
C PHE A 292 -4.26 -25.13 11.86
N ALA A 293 -3.20 -25.71 11.30
CA ALA A 293 -2.67 -26.98 11.80
C ALA A 293 -2.20 -26.87 13.26
N MET A 294 -1.48 -25.82 13.64
CA MET A 294 -1.02 -25.62 15.02
C MET A 294 -2.16 -25.39 16.01
N THR A 295 -3.27 -24.80 15.57
CA THR A 295 -4.44 -24.58 16.45
C THR A 295 -5.37 -25.79 16.51
N LEU A 296 -5.53 -26.57 15.44
CA LEU A 296 -6.45 -27.73 15.37
C LEU A 296 -5.82 -29.04 15.86
N MET A 297 -4.50 -29.23 15.71
CA MET A 297 -3.82 -30.46 16.14
C MET A 297 -3.99 -30.77 17.65
N PRO A 298 -3.90 -29.80 18.57
CA PRO A 298 -4.16 -30.05 19.99
C PRO A 298 -5.60 -30.53 20.25
N PHE A 299 -6.59 -29.97 19.54
CA PHE A 299 -7.99 -30.39 19.67
C PHE A 299 -8.23 -31.80 19.11
N LEU A 300 -7.61 -32.15 17.98
CA LEU A 300 -7.69 -33.50 17.42
C LEU A 300 -7.08 -34.55 18.35
N ILE A 301 -5.94 -34.23 18.97
CA ILE A 301 -5.29 -35.11 19.96
C ILE A 301 -6.23 -35.32 21.17
N LEU A 302 -6.79 -34.24 21.72
CA LEU A 302 -7.76 -34.34 22.82
C LEU A 302 -9.01 -35.13 22.44
N PHE A 303 -9.50 -34.95 21.22
CA PHE A 303 -10.66 -35.68 20.71
C PHE A 303 -10.39 -37.20 20.64
N VAL A 304 -9.20 -37.60 20.18
CA VAL A 304 -8.77 -39.01 20.17
C VAL A 304 -8.68 -39.57 21.58
N PHE A 305 -8.10 -38.82 22.54
CA PHE A 305 -8.05 -39.26 23.93
C PHE A 305 -9.45 -39.41 24.55
N PHE A 306 -10.35 -38.47 24.27
CA PHE A 306 -11.73 -38.52 24.75
C PHE A 306 -12.46 -39.73 24.18
N TRP A 307 -12.28 -40.01 22.89
CA TRP A 307 -12.90 -41.17 22.24
C TRP A 307 -12.34 -42.50 22.74
N CYS A 308 -11.02 -42.58 22.95
CA CYS A 308 -10.38 -43.75 23.58
C CYS A 308 -10.87 -43.97 25.02
N TYR A 309 -11.05 -42.89 25.79
CA TYR A 309 -11.58 -42.96 27.15
C TYR A 309 -13.04 -43.45 27.17
N ILE A 310 -13.90 -42.87 26.32
CA ILE A 310 -15.28 -43.29 26.13
C ILE A 310 -15.34 -44.76 25.71
N TYR A 311 -14.55 -45.17 24.72
CA TYR A 311 -14.48 -46.55 24.24
C TYR A 311 -14.07 -47.53 25.35
N LYS A 312 -13.06 -47.17 26.15
CA LYS A 312 -12.61 -47.98 27.30
C LYS A 312 -13.71 -48.10 28.36
N TYR A 313 -14.44 -47.02 28.64
CA TYR A 313 -15.57 -47.02 29.57
C TYR A 313 -16.72 -47.92 29.09
N PHE A 314 -17.11 -47.81 27.81
CA PHE A 314 -18.14 -48.68 27.22
C PHE A 314 -17.73 -50.15 27.19
N LYS A 315 -16.48 -50.46 26.83
CA LYS A 315 -15.94 -51.83 26.86
C LYS A 315 -15.96 -52.43 28.27
N LYS A 316 -15.65 -51.65 29.31
CA LYS A 316 -15.70 -52.07 30.72
C LYS A 316 -17.13 -52.32 31.21
N ARG A 317 -18.10 -51.48 30.79
CA ARG A 317 -19.53 -51.69 31.07
C ARG A 317 -20.10 -52.93 30.38
N ARG A 318 -19.66 -53.23 29.16
CA ARG A 318 -20.09 -54.44 28.41
C ARG A 318 -19.59 -55.74 29.06
N ARG A 319 -18.37 -55.76 29.60
CA ARG A 319 -17.83 -56.94 30.34
C ARG A 319 -18.51 -57.21 31.68
N ARG A 320 -19.07 -56.19 32.35
CA ARG A 320 -19.84 -56.35 33.60
C ARG A 320 -21.28 -56.83 33.41
N LYS A 321 -21.77 -56.92 32.17
CA LYS A 321 -23.12 -57.44 31.84
C LYS A 321 -23.12 -58.91 31.39
N ILE A 322 -21.95 -59.55 31.33
CA ILE A 322 -21.77 -60.95 30.86
C ILE A 322 -21.38 -61.88 32.03
N TYR A 323 -21.42 -61.39 33.27
CA TYR A 323 -21.33 -62.20 34.48
C TYR A 323 -22.64 -62.11 35.26
#